data_AF-A0A1N7LL24-F1
#
_entry.id   AF-A0A1N7LL24-F1
#
_cell.length_a   1.000
_cell.length_b   1.000
_cell.length_c   1.000
_cell.angle_alpha   90.00
_cell.angle_beta   90.00
_cell.angle_gamma   90.00
#
_symmetry.space_group_name_H-M   'P 1'
#
loop_
_entity.id
_entity.type
_entity.pdbx_description
1 polymer ?
#
loop_
_entity_poly.entity_id
_entity_poly.type
_entity_poly.pdbx_seq_one_letter_code
_entity_poly.pdbx_strand_id
1 'polypeptide(L)'
;MKNLNGIWDKKTQQKFDFKIDDAQNPKNIIFVVRNNNDYPYSNIRFIVNATDAQTKKKSVDTLNYVLAKPNGEWIGKGFGDTKETLFQYKLNYKFPKNGDYSIGIIQAMRADQLKGIEDIGLKIETVKP
;
A
#
# COMPACT_ATOMS: atom_id res chain seq x y z
N MET A 1 -1.37 8.50 -5.95
CA MET A 1 -1.71 7.09 -6.29
C MET A 1 -1.05 6.73 -7.60
N LYS A 2 -0.86 5.44 -7.88
CA LYS A 2 -0.39 4.92 -9.16
C LYS A 2 -1.51 4.07 -9.77
N ASN A 3 -1.90 4.43 -10.98
CA ASN A 3 -2.88 3.67 -11.74
C ASN A 3 -2.21 2.48 -12.44
N LEU A 4 -2.88 1.33 -12.41
CA LEU A 4 -2.39 0.05 -12.89
C LEU A 4 -3.20 -0.49 -14.07
N ASN A 5 -4.18 0.28 -14.59
CA ASN A 5 -5.08 -0.13 -15.67
C ASN A 5 -5.72 -1.52 -15.45
N GLY A 6 -5.98 -1.89 -14.19
CA GLY A 6 -6.60 -3.16 -13.83
C GLY A 6 -5.69 -4.39 -13.93
N ILE A 7 -4.39 -4.24 -14.26
CA ILE A 7 -3.45 -5.36 -14.37
C ILE A 7 -2.14 -5.02 -13.65
N TRP A 8 -1.80 -5.80 -12.62
CA TRP A 8 -0.56 -5.65 -11.88
C TRP A 8 0.36 -6.88 -12.03
N ASP A 9 1.42 -6.71 -12.82
CA ASP A 9 2.46 -7.72 -12.98
C ASP A 9 3.30 -7.89 -11.70
N LYS A 10 3.58 -9.15 -11.35
CA LYS A 10 4.30 -9.58 -10.14
C LYS A 10 5.70 -9.00 -10.01
N LYS A 11 6.37 -8.69 -11.12
CA LYS A 11 7.71 -8.08 -11.14
C LYS A 11 7.66 -6.56 -11.13
N THR A 12 6.48 -5.96 -11.33
CA THR A 12 6.32 -4.50 -11.41
C THR A 12 6.12 -3.92 -10.02
N GLN A 13 7.19 -3.32 -9.48
CA GLN A 13 7.12 -2.65 -8.18
C GLN A 13 6.44 -1.27 -8.27
N GLN A 14 5.48 -1.02 -7.39
CA GLN A 14 4.90 0.30 -7.19
C GLN A 14 5.74 1.07 -6.16
N LYS A 15 6.65 1.92 -6.66
CA LYS A 15 7.53 2.76 -5.84
C LYS A 15 6.91 4.12 -5.51
N PHE A 16 6.98 4.54 -4.24
CA PHE A 16 6.56 5.85 -3.76
C PHE A 16 7.74 6.51 -3.04
N ASP A 17 8.21 7.63 -3.58
CA ASP A 17 9.23 8.47 -2.96
C ASP A 17 8.54 9.63 -2.24
N PHE A 18 8.96 9.93 -1.00
CA PHE A 18 8.37 10.98 -0.17
C PHE A 18 9.40 11.57 0.79
N LYS A 19 9.10 12.77 1.29
CA LYS A 19 9.95 13.50 2.22
C LYS A 19 9.28 13.63 3.59
N ILE A 20 10.06 13.49 4.66
CA ILE A 20 9.64 13.77 6.04
C ILE A 20 10.42 14.98 6.54
N ASP A 21 9.69 16.03 6.92
CA ASP A 21 10.26 17.30 7.41
C ASP A 21 10.02 17.52 8.92
N ASP A 22 9.30 16.61 9.59
CA ASP A 22 8.94 16.69 11.00
C ASP A 22 8.96 15.32 11.71
N ALA A 23 10.07 14.60 11.60
CA ALA A 23 10.27 13.24 12.10
C ALA A 23 10.08 13.07 13.63
N GLN A 24 10.11 14.16 14.39
CA GLN A 24 9.74 14.16 15.80
C GLN A 24 8.27 13.77 16.03
N ASN A 25 7.39 14.05 15.06
CA ASN A 25 5.97 13.74 15.10
C ASN A 25 5.72 12.36 14.47
N PRO A 26 5.16 11.39 15.21
CA PRO A 26 4.83 10.08 14.67
C PRO A 26 3.86 10.16 13.49
N LYS A 27 4.02 9.23 12.54
CA LYS A 27 3.20 9.14 11.32
C LYS A 27 2.44 7.83 11.24
N ASN A 28 1.23 7.88 10.70
CA ASN A 28 0.55 6.71 10.19
C ASN A 28 0.90 6.55 8.70
N ILE A 29 1.38 5.37 8.34
CA ILE A 29 1.65 4.98 6.96
C ILE A 29 0.53 4.05 6.52
N ILE A 30 -0.21 4.46 5.50
CA ILE A 30 -1.44 3.81 5.05
C ILE A 30 -1.32 3.52 3.56
N PHE A 31 -1.65 2.30 3.16
CA PHE A 31 -1.83 1.97 1.75
C PHE A 31 -3.27 2.21 1.33
N VAL A 32 -3.43 2.80 0.16
CA VAL A 32 -4.71 2.96 -0.51
C VAL A 32 -4.77 1.91 -1.61
N VAL A 33 -5.76 1.04 -1.59
CA VAL A 33 -5.93 0.00 -2.61
C VAL A 33 -7.29 0.17 -3.24
N ARG A 34 -7.33 0.25 -4.57
CA ARG A 34 -8.59 0.21 -5.33
C ARG A 34 -8.68 -1.10 -6.11
N ASN A 35 -9.76 -1.83 -5.89
CA ASN A 35 -10.06 -3.04 -6.62
C ASN A 35 -11.47 -2.98 -7.22
N ASN A 36 -11.69 -3.76 -8.28
CA ASN A 36 -13.00 -3.93 -8.92
C ASN A 36 -13.42 -5.41 -8.91
N ASN A 37 -14.54 -5.73 -9.58
CA ASN A 37 -15.11 -7.08 -9.60
C ASN A 37 -14.29 -8.11 -10.41
N ASP A 38 -13.28 -7.68 -11.19
CA ASP A 38 -12.38 -8.60 -11.89
C ASP A 38 -11.33 -9.20 -10.94
N TYR A 39 -11.19 -8.66 -9.72
CA TYR A 39 -10.26 -9.18 -8.72
C TYR A 39 -10.77 -10.50 -8.14
N PRO A 40 -10.06 -11.64 -8.32
CA PRO A 40 -10.63 -12.95 -8.03
C PRO A 40 -10.38 -13.46 -6.60
N TYR A 41 -9.81 -12.64 -5.72
CA TYR A 41 -9.39 -13.06 -4.37
C TYR A 41 -10.07 -12.23 -3.28
N SER A 42 -10.27 -12.83 -2.10
CA SER A 42 -10.81 -12.09 -0.94
C SER A 42 -9.73 -11.34 -0.15
N ASN A 43 -8.46 -11.54 -0.47
CA ASN A 43 -7.32 -10.93 0.20
C ASN A 43 -6.25 -10.51 -0.80
N ILE A 44 -5.34 -9.63 -0.38
CA ILE A 44 -4.16 -9.24 -1.13
C ILE A 44 -2.93 -9.28 -0.24
N ARG A 45 -1.80 -9.76 -0.78
CA ARG A 45 -0.51 -9.81 -0.08
C ARG A 45 0.49 -8.87 -0.72
N PHE A 46 1.26 -8.19 0.11
CA PHE A 46 2.33 -7.30 -0.31
C PHE A 46 3.67 -7.75 0.25
N ILE A 47 4.72 -7.60 -0.56
CA ILE A 47 6.09 -7.44 -0.08
C ILE A 47 6.39 -5.94 -0.14
N VAL A 48 6.74 -5.35 0.99
CA VAL A 48 7.01 -3.92 1.14
C VAL A 48 8.49 -3.70 1.41
N ASN A 49 9.15 -2.96 0.53
CA ASN A 49 10.54 -2.55 0.66
C ASN A 49 10.59 -1.07 1.08
N ALA A 50 10.86 -0.78 2.34
CA ALA A 50 11.07 0.59 2.82
C ALA A 50 12.57 0.92 2.85
N THR A 51 12.94 2.11 2.39
CA THR A 51 14.34 2.57 2.33
C THR A 51 14.46 3.99 2.84
N ASP A 52 15.42 4.22 3.73
CA ASP A 52 15.93 5.56 4.07
C ASP A 52 16.98 5.94 3.02
N ALA A 53 16.72 7.00 2.25
CA ALA A 53 17.57 7.34 1.11
C ALA A 53 18.96 7.84 1.53
N GLN A 54 19.08 8.41 2.73
CA GLN A 54 20.34 8.96 3.25
C GLN A 54 21.21 7.88 3.86
N THR A 55 20.64 7.02 4.72
CA THR A 55 21.40 5.95 5.39
C THR A 55 21.52 4.68 4.55
N LYS A 56 20.74 4.59 3.46
CA LYS A 56 20.56 3.37 2.64
C LYS A 56 20.03 2.18 3.44
N LYS A 57 19.55 2.38 4.67
CA LYS A 57 18.94 1.34 5.48
C LYS A 57 17.66 0.87 4.80
N LYS A 58 17.51 -0.45 4.69
CA LYS A 58 16.34 -1.10 4.10
C LYS A 58 15.63 -1.94 5.15
N SER A 59 14.31 -2.03 5.03
CA SER A 59 13.49 -3.01 5.75
C SER A 59 12.49 -3.64 4.79
N VAL A 60 12.24 -4.94 4.98
CA VAL A 60 11.30 -5.70 4.16
C VAL A 60 10.22 -6.28 5.07
N ASP A 61 8.96 -5.99 4.75
CA ASP A 61 7.80 -6.52 5.45
C ASP A 61 6.92 -7.32 4.49
N THR A 62 6.29 -8.39 4.97
CA THR A 62 5.25 -9.11 4.23
C THR A 62 3.91 -8.88 4.91
N LEU A 63 2.92 -8.41 4.14
CA LEU A 63 1.62 -8.00 4.65
C LEU A 63 0.51 -8.78 3.97
N ASN A 64 -0.58 -9.01 4.69
CA ASN A 64 -1.79 -9.64 4.17
C ASN A 64 -3.00 -8.81 4.59
N TYR A 65 -3.79 -8.38 3.62
CA TYR A 65 -4.99 -7.58 3.82
C TYR A 65 -6.21 -8.28 3.27
N VAL A 66 -7.32 -8.19 4.01
CA VAL A 66 -8.61 -8.71 3.57
C VAL A 66 -9.33 -7.62 2.79
N LEU A 67 -9.76 -7.94 1.58
CA LEU A 67 -10.49 -7.07 0.65
C LEU A 67 -11.97 -7.40 0.59
N ALA A 68 -12.39 -8.62 0.95
CA ALA A 68 -13.80 -9.03 0.94
C ALA A 68 -14.21 -9.70 2.25
N LYS A 69 -15.47 -9.49 2.64
CA LYS A 69 -16.14 -10.24 3.70
C LYS A 69 -16.31 -11.71 3.29
N PRO A 70 -16.59 -12.63 4.23
CA PRO A 70 -16.81 -14.05 3.93
C PRO A 70 -17.93 -14.33 2.91
N ASN A 71 -18.92 -13.43 2.80
CA ASN A 71 -20.01 -13.51 1.83
C ASN A 71 -19.65 -12.98 0.43
N GLY A 72 -18.39 -12.58 0.21
CA GLY A 72 -17.89 -12.03 -1.06
C GLY A 72 -18.10 -10.53 -1.24
N GLU A 73 -18.79 -9.84 -0.33
CA GLU A 73 -18.96 -8.38 -0.41
C GLU A 73 -17.62 -7.68 -0.18
N TRP A 74 -17.25 -6.77 -1.08
CA TRP A 74 -16.04 -5.96 -0.93
C TRP A 74 -16.07 -5.09 0.32
N ILE A 75 -14.92 -5.06 1.00
CA ILE A 75 -14.59 -4.07 2.02
C ILE A 75 -14.16 -2.80 1.29
N GLY A 76 -14.49 -1.64 1.87
CA GLY A 76 -14.12 -0.33 1.33
C GLY A 76 -15.32 0.50 0.92
N LYS A 77 -15.03 1.66 0.32
CA LYS A 77 -16.03 2.62 -0.16
C LYS A 77 -15.78 2.93 -1.62
N GLY A 78 -16.83 3.15 -2.40
CA GLY A 78 -16.70 3.49 -3.82
C GLY A 78 -18.00 3.31 -4.59
N PHE A 79 -18.08 3.94 -5.76
CA PHE A 79 -19.23 3.90 -6.66
C PHE A 79 -19.06 2.79 -7.71
N GLY A 80 -20.17 2.13 -8.06
CA GLY A 80 -20.15 1.02 -9.01
C GLY A 80 -19.28 -0.14 -8.52
N ASP A 81 -18.46 -0.68 -9.42
CA ASP A 81 -17.65 -1.87 -9.19
C ASP A 81 -16.34 -1.57 -8.44
N THR A 82 -15.82 -0.35 -8.51
CA THR A 82 -14.59 0.03 -7.83
C THR A 82 -14.81 0.29 -6.35
N LYS A 83 -13.94 -0.29 -5.51
CA LYS A 83 -13.90 -0.07 -4.06
C LYS A 83 -12.51 0.35 -3.63
N GLU A 84 -12.45 1.40 -2.82
CA GLU A 84 -11.24 1.90 -2.18
C GLU A 84 -11.20 1.46 -0.72
N THR A 85 -10.09 0.85 -0.33
CA THR A 85 -9.80 0.50 1.07
C THR A 85 -8.51 1.14 1.54
N LEU A 86 -8.53 1.63 2.78
CA LEU A 86 -7.37 2.16 3.49
C LEU A 86 -6.82 1.09 4.43
N PHE A 87 -5.60 0.63 4.17
CA PHE A 87 -4.92 -0.37 4.96
C PHE A 87 -3.77 0.23 5.75
N GLN A 88 -3.79 0.05 7.06
CA GLN A 88 -2.70 0.49 7.93
C GLN A 88 -1.47 -0.38 7.71
N TYR A 89 -0.33 0.23 7.39
CA TYR A 89 0.97 -0.45 7.30
C TYR A 89 1.77 -0.27 8.59
N LYS A 90 2.04 0.99 8.99
CA LYS A 90 2.66 1.31 10.27
C LYS A 90 1.87 2.40 10.97
N LEU A 91 1.57 2.20 12.25
CA LEU A 91 0.90 3.17 13.10
C LEU A 91 1.90 3.83 14.03
N ASN A 92 1.71 5.12 14.29
CA ASN A 92 2.57 5.89 15.20
C ASN A 92 4.07 5.70 14.89
N TYR A 93 4.42 5.56 13.62
CA TYR A 93 5.79 5.31 13.20
C TYR A 93 6.61 6.58 13.35
N LYS A 94 7.62 6.53 14.22
CA LYS A 94 8.58 7.61 14.37
C LYS A 94 9.73 7.41 13.38
N PHE A 95 9.82 8.29 12.39
CA PHE A 95 10.94 8.31 11.47
C PHE A 95 12.23 8.64 12.25
N PRO A 96 13.38 8.05 11.89
CA PRO A 96 14.62 8.27 12.63
C PRO A 96 15.14 9.71 12.50
N LYS A 97 14.84 10.40 11.39
CA LYS A 97 15.24 11.78 11.11
C LYS A 97 14.43 12.37 9.96
N ASN A 98 14.56 13.67 9.75
CA ASN A 98 14.06 14.32 8.54
C ASN A 98 14.87 13.86 7.33
N GLY A 99 14.20 13.68 6.19
CA GLY A 99 14.85 13.27 4.95
C GLY A 99 13.93 12.57 3.97
N ASP A 100 14.56 12.05 2.92
CA ASP A 100 13.88 11.36 1.83
C ASP A 100 13.79 9.86 2.10
N TYR A 101 12.62 9.31 1.82
CA TYR A 101 12.28 7.92 2.03
C TYR A 101 11.60 7.35 0.80
N SER A 102 11.69 6.04 0.63
CA SER A 102 11.04 5.30 -0.43
C SER A 102 10.31 4.10 0.14
N ILE A 103 9.08 3.86 -0.32
CA ILE A 103 8.36 2.61 -0.12
C ILE A 103 8.07 1.97 -1.49
N GLY A 104 8.59 0.78 -1.71
CA GLY A 104 8.26 -0.08 -2.84
C GLY A 104 7.26 -1.15 -2.43
N ILE A 105 6.19 -1.34 -3.20
CA ILE A 105 5.18 -2.38 -2.96
C ILE A 105 5.19 -3.34 -4.15
N ILE A 106 5.29 -4.63 -3.87
CA ILE A 106 5.20 -5.71 -4.85
C ILE A 106 4.05 -6.62 -4.44
N GLN A 107 3.23 -7.05 -5.39
CA GLN A 107 2.19 -8.04 -5.12
C GLN A 107 2.81 -9.42 -4.89
N ALA A 108 2.41 -10.05 -3.78
CA ALA A 108 2.89 -11.36 -3.35
C ALA A 108 1.81 -12.44 -3.56
N MET A 109 1.07 -12.33 -4.66
CA MET A 109 0.04 -13.29 -5.03
C MET A 109 0.64 -14.40 -5.91
N ARG A 110 -0.13 -15.49 -6.07
CA ARG A 110 0.30 -16.61 -6.92
C ARG A 110 0.29 -16.23 -8.41
N ALA A 111 -0.69 -15.44 -8.83
CA ALA A 111 -0.83 -14.97 -10.20
C ALA A 111 0.31 -14.04 -10.63
N ASP A 112 0.85 -14.28 -11.83
CA ASP A 112 1.88 -13.41 -12.42
C ASP A 112 1.30 -12.05 -12.83
N GLN A 113 0.07 -12.03 -13.33
CA GLN A 113 -0.70 -10.82 -13.60
C GLN A 113 -1.93 -10.79 -12.71
N LEU A 114 -1.95 -9.84 -11.78
CA LEU A 114 -3.05 -9.66 -10.85
C LEU A 114 -4.08 -8.71 -11.47
N LYS A 115 -5.21 -9.27 -11.92
CA LYS A 115 -6.32 -8.52 -12.51
C LYS A 115 -7.17 -7.83 -11.45
N GLY A 116 -7.82 -6.74 -11.81
CA GLY A 116 -8.83 -6.06 -10.99
C GLY A 116 -8.27 -5.20 -9.86
N ILE A 117 -6.95 -5.00 -9.77
CA ILE A 117 -6.36 -3.92 -8.97
C ILE A 117 -6.16 -2.71 -9.88
N GLU A 118 -6.88 -1.63 -9.59
CA GLU A 118 -6.91 -0.43 -10.42
C GLU A 118 -5.86 0.58 -9.98
N ASP A 119 -5.71 0.78 -8.67
CA ASP A 119 -4.76 1.74 -8.12
C ASP A 119 -4.11 1.23 -6.83
N ILE A 120 -2.85 1.62 -6.65
CA ILE A 120 -2.13 1.52 -5.38
C ILE A 120 -1.66 2.92 -4.98
N GLY A 121 -1.86 3.27 -3.71
CA GLY A 121 -1.49 4.55 -3.15
C GLY A 121 -0.75 4.42 -1.83
N LEU A 122 0.00 5.46 -1.52
CA LEU A 122 0.61 5.68 -0.22
C LEU A 122 0.06 6.96 0.37
N LYS A 123 -0.41 6.90 1.61
CA LYS A 123 -0.81 8.04 2.41
C LYS A 123 0.04 8.08 3.68
N ILE A 124 0.56 9.26 4.00
CA ILE A 124 1.32 9.50 5.22
C ILE A 124 0.60 10.61 5.97
N GLU A 125 0.19 10.31 7.19
CA GLU A 125 -0.54 11.24 8.04
C GLU A 125 0.22 11.47 9.33
N THR A 126 0.33 12.73 9.75
CA THR A 126 0.79 13.04 11.11
C THR A 126 -0.26 12.56 12.09
N VAL A 127 0.17 11.82 13.12
CA VAL A 127 -0.71 11.44 14.23
C VAL A 127 -1.14 12.72 14.92
N LYS A 128 -2.45 13.00 14.89
CA LYS A 128 -3.02 14.13 15.62
C LYS A 128 -2.99 13.77 17.12
N PRO A 129 -2.58 14.72 17.99
CA PRO A 129 -2.66 14.56 19.44
C PRO A 129 -4.08 14.25 19.93
#